data_AF-A0A920GMR2-F1
#
_entry.id   AF-A0A920GMR2-F1
#
_cell.length_a   1.000
_cell.length_b   1.000
_cell.length_c   1.000
_cell.angle_alpha   90.00
_cell.angle_beta   90.00
_cell.angle_gamma   90.00
#
_symmetry.space_group_name_H-M   'P 1'
#
loop_
_entity.id
_entity.type
_entity.pdbx_description
1 polymer ?
#
loop_
_entity_poly.entity_id
_entity_poly.type
_entity_poly.pdbx_seq_one_letter_code
_entity_poly.pdbx_strand_id
1 'polypeptide(L)'
;MGVFITGLGGGIYLIANLGPGARDGLMTGLQRVTGFPIAWVRSTIEITVLTIGWWLGGIIGLGTIFFAVGIGPCLAISLTIFSSKKK
;
A
#
# COMPACT_ATOMS: atom_id res chain seq x y z
N MET A 1 3.23 15.12 0.99
CA MET A 1 2.83 15.20 -0.43
C MET A 1 3.21 13.96 -1.22
N GLY A 2 4.47 13.51 -1.21
CA GLY A 2 4.89 12.31 -1.97
C GLY A 2 4.01 11.07 -1.77
N VAL A 3 3.75 10.67 -0.52
CA VAL A 3 2.90 9.50 -0.17
C VAL A 3 1.51 9.57 -0.80
N PHE A 4 0.91 10.76 -0.83
CA PHE A 4 -0.43 10.96 -1.39
C PHE A 4 -0.44 10.79 -2.91
N ILE A 5 0.55 11.38 -3.60
CA ILE A 5 0.71 11.26 -5.05
C ILE A 5 1.00 9.80 -5.42
N THR A 6 1.86 9.11 -4.68
CA THR A 6 2.13 7.68 -4.87
C THR A 6 0.88 6.83 -4.66
N GLY A 7 0.08 7.10 -3.62
CA GLY A 7 -1.18 6.39 -3.36
C GLY A 7 -2.22 6.61 -4.47
N LEU A 8 -2.32 7.83 -5.00
CA LEU A 8 -3.17 8.13 -6.15
C LEU A 8 -2.75 7.34 -7.39
N GLY A 9 -1.47 7.43 -7.77
CA GLY A 9 -0.92 6.69 -8.92
C GLY A 9 -1.08 5.18 -8.78
N GLY A 10 -0.84 4.64 -7.58
CA GLY A 10 -1.01 3.21 -7.29
C GLY A 10 -2.47 2.74 -7.45
N GLY A 11 -3.44 3.54 -7.02
CA GLY A 11 -4.86 3.20 -7.22
C GLY A 11 -5.26 3.21 -8.70
N ILE A 12 -4.82 4.21 -9.48
CA ILE A 12 -5.06 4.26 -10.93
C ILE A 12 -4.43 3.05 -11.63
N TYR A 13 -3.18 2.73 -11.30
CA TYR A 13 -2.46 1.58 -11.84
C TYR A 13 -3.18 0.25 -11.57
N LEU A 14 -3.64 0.02 -10.33
CA LEU A 14 -4.34 -1.21 -9.96
C LEU A 14 -5.70 -1.35 -10.66
N ILE A 15 -6.42 -0.24 -10.87
CA ILE A 15 -7.72 -0.24 -11.56
C ILE A 15 -7.56 -0.44 -13.07
N ALA A 16 -6.45 0.02 -13.65
CA ALA A 16 -6.11 -0.23 -15.04
C ALA A 16 -5.87 -1.73 -15.35
N ASN A 17 -5.89 -2.62 -14.35
CA ASN A 17 -5.72 -4.08 -14.51
C ASN A 17 -4.44 -4.46 -15.26
N LEU A 18 -3.37 -3.67 -15.10
CA LEU A 18 -2.08 -3.89 -15.74
C LEU A 18 -1.28 -5.08 -15.15
N GLY A 19 -1.91 -5.88 -14.29
CA GLY A 19 -1.29 -6.93 -13.50
C GLY A 19 -0.56 -6.35 -12.27
N PRO A 20 -0.88 -6.75 -11.03
CA PRO A 20 -0.25 -6.22 -9.83
C PRO A 20 1.21 -6.68 -9.73
N GLY A 21 2.13 -5.75 -9.45
CA GLY A 21 3.54 -6.08 -9.15
C GLY A 21 3.69 -6.90 -7.87
N ALA A 22 4.88 -7.45 -7.61
CA ALA A 22 5.12 -8.41 -6.51
C ALA A 22 4.57 -7.95 -5.13
N ARG A 23 4.74 -6.66 -4.80
CA ARG A 23 4.27 -6.07 -3.54
C ARG A 23 2.74 -5.94 -3.47
N ASP A 24 2.13 -5.52 -4.57
CA ASP A 24 0.68 -5.35 -4.67
C ASP A 24 -0.02 -6.70 -4.84
N GLY A 25 0.64 -7.68 -5.43
CA GLY A 25 0.22 -9.08 -5.47
C GLY A 25 0.20 -9.69 -4.08
N LEU A 26 1.24 -9.46 -3.27
CA LEU A 26 1.24 -9.88 -1.86
C LEU A 26 0.10 -9.21 -1.07
N MET A 27 -0.07 -7.89 -1.24
CA MET A 27 -1.14 -7.13 -0.58
C MET A 27 -2.54 -7.64 -0.97
N THR A 28 -2.81 -7.80 -2.27
CA THR A 28 -4.12 -8.26 -2.76
C THR A 28 -4.38 -9.73 -2.43
N GLY A 29 -3.36 -10.58 -2.47
CA GLY A 29 -3.44 -11.98 -2.03
C GLY A 29 -3.73 -12.11 -0.54
N LEU A 30 -3.00 -11.37 0.31
CA LEU A 30 -3.25 -11.34 1.75
C LEU A 30 -4.62 -10.78 2.06
N GLN A 31 -5.07 -9.74 1.36
CA GLN A 31 -6.43 -9.22 1.52
C GLN A 31 -7.49 -10.26 1.16
N ARG A 32 -7.27 -11.03 0.09
CA ARG A 32 -8.19 -12.09 -0.34
C ARG A 32 -8.30 -13.23 0.67
N VAL A 33 -7.19 -13.58 1.33
CA VAL A 33 -7.14 -14.67 2.33
C VAL A 33 -7.64 -14.20 3.69
N THR A 34 -7.26 -12.99 4.14
CA THR A 34 -7.57 -12.49 5.49
C THR A 34 -8.89 -11.74 5.58
N GLY A 35 -9.41 -11.21 4.47
CA GLY A 35 -10.60 -10.36 4.45
C GLY A 35 -10.41 -8.96 5.06
N PHE A 36 -9.21 -8.62 5.53
CA PHE A 36 -8.95 -7.30 6.12
C PHE A 36 -8.95 -6.18 5.07
N PRO A 37 -9.20 -4.92 5.46
CA PRO A 37 -9.15 -3.81 4.52
C PRO A 37 -7.75 -3.63 3.91
N ILE A 38 -7.69 -3.29 2.62
CA ILE A 38 -6.44 -3.09 1.87
C ILE A 38 -5.50 -2.11 2.58
N ALA A 39 -6.04 -1.05 3.21
CA ALA A 39 -5.26 -0.07 3.95
C ALA A 39 -4.44 -0.70 5.09
N TRP A 40 -5.05 -1.61 5.84
CA TRP A 40 -4.42 -2.30 6.97
C TRP A 40 -3.38 -3.29 6.48
N VAL A 41 -3.75 -4.15 5.52
CA VAL A 41 -2.82 -5.13 4.93
C VAL A 41 -1.57 -4.43 4.38
N ARG A 42 -1.75 -3.33 3.64
CA ARG A 42 -0.62 -2.57 3.08
C ARG A 42 0.26 -1.98 4.16
N SER A 43 -0.32 -1.31 5.16
CA SER A 43 0.46 -0.68 6.23
C SER A 43 1.24 -1.71 7.04
N THR A 44 0.65 -2.87 7.34
CA THR A 44 1.34 -3.95 8.06
C THR A 44 2.54 -4.50 7.27
N ILE A 45 2.41 -4.69 5.96
CA ILE A 45 3.54 -5.14 5.11
C ILE A 45 4.67 -4.11 5.17
N GLU A 46 4.36 -2.82 5.02
CA GLU A 46 5.37 -1.76 5.04
C GLU A 46 6.07 -1.67 6.39
N ILE A 47 5.30 -1.72 7.48
CA ILE A 47 5.85 -1.71 8.85
C ILE A 47 6.75 -2.92 9.08
N THR A 48 6.35 -4.10 8.62
CA THR A 48 7.14 -5.34 8.76
C THR A 48 8.45 -5.25 7.98
N VAL A 49 8.41 -4.78 6.73
CA VAL A 49 9.63 -4.61 5.92
C VAL A 49 10.53 -3.52 6.52
N LEU A 50 9.94 -2.45 7.06
CA LEU A 50 10.67 -1.36 7.71
C LEU A 50 11.36 -1.83 9.00
N THR A 51 10.70 -2.63 9.84
CA THR A 51 11.30 -3.19 11.06
C THR A 51 12.42 -4.17 10.74
N ILE A 52 12.22 -5.06 9.76
CA ILE A 52 13.27 -5.99 9.30
C ILE A 52 14.46 -5.21 8.73
N GLY A 53 14.21 -4.23 7.86
CA GLY A 53 15.26 -3.41 7.25
C GLY A 53 16.06 -2.61 8.27
N TRP A 54 15.40 -2.10 9.30
CA TRP A 54 16.06 -1.43 10.42
C TRP A 54 16.93 -2.39 11.24
N TRP A 55 16.41 -3.59 11.54
CA TRP A 55 17.15 -4.61 12.27
C TRP A 55 18.41 -5.08 11.54
N LEU A 56 18.39 -5.08 10.20
CA LEU A 56 19.53 -5.37 9.33
C LEU A 56 20.53 -4.19 9.21
N GLY A 57 20.34 -3.10 9.97
CA GLY A 57 21.23 -1.93 9.98
C GLY A 57 20.81 -0.80 9.03
N GLY A 58 19.63 -0.88 8.41
CA GLY A 58 19.07 0.20 7.60
C GLY A 58 18.65 1.40 8.46
N ILE A 59 18.71 2.62 7.91
CA ILE A 59 18.33 3.84 8.63
C ILE A 59 16.86 4.15 8.40
N ILE A 60 16.09 4.31 9.48
CA ILE A 60 14.72 4.82 9.42
C ILE A 60 14.78 6.35 9.45
N GLY A 61 14.23 6.99 8.42
CA GLY A 61 14.01 8.43 8.38
C GLY A 61 12.54 8.78 8.60
N LEU A 62 12.27 10.06 8.81
CA LEU A 62 10.89 10.56 8.93
C LEU A 62 10.05 10.21 7.70
N GLY A 63 10.62 10.31 6.50
CA GLY A 63 9.93 9.98 5.25
C GLY A 63 9.48 8.52 5.16
N THR A 64 10.30 7.57 5.62
CA THR A 64 9.97 6.15 5.61
C THR A 64 8.88 5.80 6.61
N ILE A 65 8.85 6.44 7.78
CA ILE A 65 7.76 6.29 8.75
C ILE A 65 6.44 6.81 8.17
N PHE A 66 6.44 8.03 7.62
CA PHE A 66 5.26 8.61 6.98
C PHE A 66 4.77 7.76 5.81
N PHE A 67 5.69 7.17 5.04
CA PHE A 67 5.33 6.28 3.95
C PHE A 67 4.70 4.99 4.48
N ALA A 68 5.32 4.32 5.45
CA ALA A 68 4.85 3.04 5.96
C ALA A 68 3.44 3.10 6.57
N VAL A 69 3.14 4.19 7.28
CA VAL A 69 1.82 4.39 7.89
C VAL A 69 0.83 5.02 6.91
N GLY A 70 1.28 5.93 6.05
CA GLY A 70 0.41 6.75 5.20
C GLY A 70 0.02 6.10 3.87
N ILE A 71 0.84 5.20 3.32
CA ILE A 71 0.61 4.69 1.97
C ILE A 71 -0.63 3.78 1.89
N GLY A 72 -0.89 2.99 2.94
CA GLY A 72 -2.06 2.11 3.02
C GLY A 72 -3.39 2.86 2.89
N PRO A 73 -3.70 3.83 3.78
CA PRO A 73 -4.92 4.62 3.67
C PRO A 73 -4.98 5.46 2.39
N CYS A 74 -3.86 6.04 1.93
CA CYS A 74 -3.84 6.79 0.67
C CYS A 74 -4.21 5.92 -0.55
N LEU A 75 -3.67 4.69 -0.61
CA LEU A 75 -3.99 3.73 -1.66
C LEU A 75 -5.45 3.28 -1.58
N ALA A 76 -5.96 2.99 -0.38
CA ALA A 76 -7.35 2.58 -0.20
C ALA A 76 -8.33 3.69 -0.60
N ILE A 77 -8.05 4.94 -0.24
CA ILE A 77 -8.85 6.10 -0.66
C ILE A 77 -8.83 6.21 -2.18
N SER A 78 -7.65 6.13 -2.81
CA SER A 78 -7.52 6.17 -4.27
C SER A 78 -8.36 5.06 -4.92
N LEU A 79 -8.24 3.83 -4.44
CA LEU A 79 -9.04 2.70 -4.92
C LEU A 79 -10.53 2.94 -4.72
N THR A 80 -11.00 3.47 -3.60
CA THR A 80 -12.43 3.77 -3.41
C THR A 80 -12.93 4.85 -4.37
N ILE A 81 -12.14 5.90 -4.62
CA ILE A 81 -12.52 7.00 -5.52
C ILE A 81 -12.65 6.50 -6.96
N PHE A 82 -11.66 5.75 -7.43
CA PHE A 82 -11.58 5.34 -8.83
C PHE A 82 -12.27 4.01 -9.13
N SER A 83 -12.39 3.09 -8.16
CA SER A 83 -13.06 1.78 -8.32
C SER A 83 -14.57 1.85 -8.06
N SER A 84 -15.10 2.98 -7.57
CA SER A 84 -16.54 3.23 -7.39
C SER A 84 -17.30 3.42 -8.71
N LYS A 85 -17.12 2.48 -9.64
CA LYS A 85 -17.95 2.27 -10.83
C LYS A 85 -17.99 0.80 -11.28
N LYS A 86 -18.23 -0.12 -10.35
CA LYS A 86 -18.88 -1.40 -10.67
C LYS A 86 -20.29 -1.39 -10.09
N LYS A 87 -21.22 -0.85 -10.89
CA LYS A 87 -22.63 -1.27 -10.86
C LYS A 87 -22.84 -2.14 -12.09
#